data_AF-A0A6M1YN39-F1
#
_entry.id   AF-A0A6M1YN39-F1
#
_cell.length_a   1.000
_cell.length_b   1.000
_cell.length_c   1.000
_cell.angle_alpha   90.00
_cell.angle_beta   90.00
_cell.angle_gamma   90.00
#
_symmetry.space_group_name_H-M   'P 1'
#
loop_
_entity.id
_entity.type
_entity.pdbx_description
1 polymer ?
#
loop_
_entity_poly.entity_id
_entity_poly.type
_entity_poly.pdbx_seq_one_letter_code
_entity_poly.pdbx_strand_id
1 'polypeptide(L)'
;MKKIVILILIILTCKSFAAPIGNPLNPEIIADGFFISPASFINFRLGYEGNFVSDARMDKKVGSGKVDNFKQDINSGTLTFNLQNRTDIFGVIGAARLRSDWRFDNLGTMSRIELETNYRLYWAAGAKIILYQWGNTALSIGGRYSKTKPTLSFITQDGVPQSIESTKISYRDW
;
A
#
# COMPACT_ATOMS: atom_id res chain seq x y z
N MET A 1 -1.37 -5.35 -40.37
CA MET A 1 -1.82 -6.69 -39.91
C MET A 1 -0.66 -7.60 -39.49
N LYS A 2 0.33 -7.90 -40.36
CA LYS A 2 1.49 -8.76 -40.00
C LYS A 2 2.25 -8.35 -38.73
N LYS A 3 2.46 -7.04 -38.50
CA LYS A 3 3.14 -6.52 -37.29
C LYS A 3 2.35 -6.77 -35.99
N ILE A 4 1.02 -6.73 -36.06
CA ILE A 4 0.14 -6.98 -34.91
C ILE A 4 0.12 -8.47 -34.59
N VAL A 5 0.08 -9.32 -35.62
CA VAL A 5 0.15 -10.78 -35.45
C VAL A 5 1.48 -11.21 -34.83
N ILE A 6 2.59 -10.61 -35.24
CA ILE A 6 3.92 -10.88 -34.65
C ILE A 6 3.97 -10.42 -33.18
N LEU A 7 3.43 -9.25 -32.86
CA LEU A 7 3.35 -8.76 -31.48
C LEU A 7 2.52 -9.69 -30.59
N ILE A 8 1.37 -10.15 -31.08
CA ILE A 8 0.49 -11.11 -30.39
C ILE A 8 1.22 -12.45 -30.20
N LEU A 9 1.95 -12.93 -31.22
CA LEU A 9 2.74 -14.17 -31.13
C LEU A 9 3.85 -14.07 -30.09
N ILE A 10 4.56 -12.94 -30.02
CA ILE A 10 5.62 -12.68 -29.03
C ILE A 10 5.03 -12.70 -27.60
N ILE A 11 3.88 -12.05 -27.39
CA ILE A 11 3.18 -12.03 -26.10
C ILE A 11 2.71 -13.44 -25.70
N LEU A 12 2.22 -14.25 -26.65
CA LEU A 12 1.75 -15.63 -26.41
C LEU A 12 2.88 -16.64 -26.19
N THR A 13 4.11 -16.39 -26.67
CA THR A 13 5.27 -17.27 -26.44
C THR A 13 5.99 -17.03 -25.12
N CYS A 14 5.68 -15.93 -24.41
CA CYS A 14 6.17 -15.72 -23.05
C CYS A 14 5.42 -16.68 -22.11
N LYS A 15 6.11 -17.74 -21.65
CA LYS A 15 5.61 -18.64 -20.59
C LYS A 15 5.27 -17.81 -19.35
N SER A 16 4.01 -17.40 -19.26
CA SER A 16 3.48 -16.54 -18.22
C SER A 16 3.25 -17.40 -16.99
N PHE A 17 4.29 -17.58 -16.18
CA PHE A 17 4.13 -18.18 -14.86
C PHE A 17 3.48 -17.14 -13.95
N ALA A 18 2.30 -17.48 -13.42
CA ALA A 18 1.62 -16.66 -12.45
C ALA A 18 2.44 -16.65 -11.14
N ALA A 19 2.81 -15.47 -10.67
CA ALA A 19 3.49 -15.30 -9.39
C ALA A 19 2.45 -15.03 -8.29
N PRO A 20 2.26 -15.95 -7.32
CA PRO A 20 1.44 -15.64 -6.16
C PRO A 20 2.19 -14.64 -5.29
N ILE A 21 1.68 -13.41 -5.17
CA ILE A 21 2.12 -12.44 -4.17
C ILE A 21 1.37 -12.78 -2.87
N GLY A 22 1.92 -13.72 -2.09
CA GLY A 22 1.54 -13.92 -0.70
C GLY A 22 2.29 -12.91 0.16
N ASN A 23 1.65 -11.77 0.46
CA ASN A 23 2.25 -10.71 1.26
C ASN A 23 2.16 -11.04 2.77
N PRO A 24 3.29 -11.41 3.39
CA PRO A 24 3.77 -10.74 4.59
C PRO A 24 5.21 -10.23 4.36
N LEU A 25 5.28 -9.22 3.50
CA LEU A 25 6.39 -8.35 3.07
C LEU A 25 7.48 -8.98 2.16
N ASN A 26 7.06 -9.97 1.36
CA ASN A 26 7.72 -10.66 0.22
C ASN A 26 8.82 -11.67 0.59
N PRO A 27 8.47 -12.88 1.09
CA PRO A 27 9.39 -14.00 1.18
C PRO A 27 9.86 -14.48 -0.22
N GLU A 28 11.12 -14.93 -0.31
CA GLU A 28 11.76 -15.46 -1.52
C GLU A 28 11.04 -16.70 -2.06
N ILE A 29 9.97 -16.52 -2.83
CA ILE A 29 9.30 -17.64 -3.55
C ILE A 29 9.57 -17.55 -5.07
N ILE A 30 10.10 -16.42 -5.55
CA ILE A 30 10.35 -16.21 -6.98
C ILE A 30 11.84 -16.41 -7.25
N ALA A 31 12.23 -17.66 -7.51
CA ALA A 31 13.58 -18.02 -7.91
C ALA A 31 13.91 -17.57 -9.35
N ASP A 32 12.91 -17.55 -10.23
CA ASP A 32 13.08 -17.31 -11.67
C ASP A 32 12.24 -16.12 -12.16
N GLY A 33 12.89 -15.21 -12.91
CA GLY A 33 12.24 -14.08 -13.58
C GLY A 33 12.16 -14.27 -15.09
N PHE A 34 11.36 -13.44 -15.77
CA PHE A 34 11.15 -13.51 -17.22
C PHE A 34 12.39 -13.15 -18.06
N PHE A 35 13.24 -12.24 -17.55
CA PHE A 35 14.31 -11.61 -18.34
C PHE A 35 15.68 -11.60 -17.66
N ILE A 36 15.74 -11.88 -16.35
CA ILE A 36 16.96 -11.77 -15.56
C ILE A 36 17.25 -13.14 -14.97
N SER A 37 18.46 -13.64 -15.24
CA SER A 37 18.93 -14.90 -14.67
C SER A 37 18.92 -14.85 -13.14
N PRO A 38 18.56 -15.94 -12.45
CA PRO A 38 18.65 -16.05 -10.99
C PRO A 38 20.06 -15.77 -10.43
N ALA A 39 21.09 -15.99 -11.26
CA ALA A 39 22.50 -15.75 -10.91
C ALA A 39 22.92 -14.26 -11.05
N SER A 40 22.02 -13.38 -11.48
CA SER A 40 22.32 -11.96 -11.65
C SER A 40 22.51 -11.26 -10.30
N PHE A 41 23.47 -10.35 -10.24
CA PHE A 41 23.71 -9.52 -9.06
C PHE A 41 22.59 -8.51 -8.79
N ILE A 42 21.81 -8.18 -9.82
CA ILE A 42 20.66 -7.28 -9.73
C ILE A 42 19.41 -7.97 -10.24
N ASN A 43 18.26 -7.65 -9.63
CA ASN A 43 16.96 -8.15 -10.05
C ASN A 43 15.91 -7.05 -9.94
N PHE A 44 14.99 -7.00 -10.91
CA PHE A 44 13.85 -6.08 -10.92
C PHE A 44 12.54 -6.85 -10.85
N ARG A 45 11.64 -6.42 -9.97
CA ARG A 45 10.31 -7.00 -9.80
C ARG A 45 9.24 -5.93 -9.87
N LEU A 46 8.15 -6.27 -10.54
CA LEU A 46 6.92 -5.49 -10.59
C LEU A 46 5.81 -6.30 -9.91
N GLY A 47 4.97 -5.64 -9.14
CA GLY A 47 3.86 -6.27 -8.44
C GLY A 47 2.66 -5.35 -8.35
N TYR A 48 1.52 -5.95 -8.01
CA TYR A 48 0.32 -5.23 -7.61
C TYR A 48 -0.03 -5.65 -6.19
N GLU A 49 -0.35 -4.68 -5.34
CA GLU A 49 -0.76 -4.91 -3.97
C GLU A 49 -2.10 -4.22 -3.69
N GLY A 50 -3.03 -4.98 -3.09
CA GLY A 50 -4.19 -4.47 -2.40
C GLY A 50 -3.91 -4.51 -0.90
N ASN A 51 -3.98 -3.37 -0.22
CA ASN A 51 -3.79 -3.30 1.23
C ASN A 51 -5.06 -2.73 1.88
N PHE A 52 -5.68 -3.54 2.73
CA PHE A 52 -6.94 -3.23 3.41
C PHE A 52 -6.70 -3.32 4.91
N VAL A 53 -6.64 -2.17 5.56
CA VAL A 53 -6.40 -2.05 7.00
C VAL A 53 -7.72 -1.72 7.68
N SER A 54 -8.01 -2.38 8.80
CA SER A 54 -9.13 -2.08 9.68
C SER A 54 -8.67 -1.95 11.13
N ASP A 55 -9.36 -1.10 11.90
CA ASP A 55 -9.14 -0.87 13.33
C ASP A 55 -7.70 -0.46 13.70
N ALA A 56 -7.05 0.32 12.82
CA ALA A 56 -5.72 0.84 13.11
C ALA A 56 -5.78 1.88 14.23
N ARG A 57 -4.80 1.83 15.15
CA ARG A 57 -4.63 2.86 16.17
C ARG A 57 -4.01 4.10 15.53
N MET A 58 -4.71 5.22 15.63
CA MET A 58 -4.31 6.48 15.02
C MET A 58 -3.95 7.52 16.08
N ASP A 59 -2.79 8.16 15.91
CA ASP A 59 -2.43 9.36 16.64
C ASP A 59 -2.91 10.60 15.89
N LYS A 60 -3.73 11.40 16.56
CA LYS A 60 -4.22 12.69 16.02
C LYS A 60 -3.19 13.79 16.30
N LYS A 61 -2.82 14.53 15.26
CA LYS A 61 -2.01 15.75 15.41
C LYS A 61 -2.81 16.98 15.83
N VAL A 62 -4.11 17.01 15.53
CA VAL A 62 -5.00 18.15 15.77
C VAL A 62 -6.37 17.63 16.21
N GLY A 63 -6.96 18.29 17.21
CA GLY A 63 -8.27 17.95 17.78
C GLY A 63 -8.20 17.05 19.01
N SER A 64 -9.29 17.01 19.78
CA SER A 64 -9.49 16.13 20.93
C SER A 64 -10.20 14.82 20.51
N GLY A 65 -10.21 13.85 21.42
CA GLY A 65 -10.86 12.55 21.24
C GLY A 65 -10.00 11.52 20.51
N LYS A 66 -10.15 10.25 20.91
CA LYS A 66 -9.45 9.11 20.32
C LYS A 66 -10.17 8.65 19.05
N VAL A 67 -9.43 8.24 18.03
CA VAL A 67 -10.04 7.59 16.85
C VAL A 67 -10.56 6.22 17.28
N ASP A 68 -11.86 5.99 17.09
CA ASP A 68 -12.52 4.75 17.51
C ASP A 68 -12.33 3.67 16.45
N ASN A 69 -12.59 4.01 15.19
CA ASN A 69 -12.32 3.15 14.05
C ASN A 69 -11.57 3.91 12.96
N PHE A 70 -10.62 3.22 12.36
CA PHE A 70 -9.93 3.66 11.16
C PHE A 70 -9.85 2.50 10.17
N LYS A 71 -10.22 2.79 8.92
CA LYS A 71 -10.05 1.87 7.80
C LYS A 71 -9.32 2.56 6.66
N GLN A 72 -8.52 1.78 5.96
CA GLN A 72 -7.77 2.23 4.80
C GLN A 72 -7.85 1.17 3.70
N ASP A 73 -8.23 1.62 2.51
CA ASP A 73 -8.25 0.81 1.30
C ASP A 73 -7.20 1.38 0.33
N ILE A 74 -6.19 0.58 -0.01
CA ILE A 74 -5.14 0.95 -0.98
C ILE A 74 -5.12 -0.06 -2.11
N ASN A 75 -5.07 0.45 -3.33
CA ASN A 75 -4.76 -0.32 -4.52
C ASN A 75 -3.53 0.29 -5.19
N SER A 76 -2.45 -0.46 -5.35
CA SER A 76 -1.18 0.09 -5.81
C SER A 76 -0.33 -0.90 -6.61
N GLY A 77 0.51 -0.35 -7.48
CA GLY A 77 1.63 -1.06 -8.06
C GLY A 77 2.90 -0.88 -7.24
N THR A 78 3.74 -1.90 -7.21
CA THR A 78 5.01 -1.93 -6.50
C THR A 78 6.13 -2.22 -7.49
N LEU A 79 7.19 -1.42 -7.44
CA LEU A 79 8.45 -1.63 -8.13
C LEU A 79 9.51 -1.97 -7.08
N THR A 80 10.19 -3.09 -7.24
CA THR A 80 11.26 -3.53 -6.35
C THR A 80 12.54 -3.74 -7.13
N PHE A 81 13.61 -3.13 -6.66
CA PHE A 81 14.98 -3.39 -7.06
C PHE A 81 15.64 -4.24 -5.98
N ASN A 82 16.14 -5.41 -6.36
CA ASN A 82 16.87 -6.29 -5.48
C ASN A 82 18.36 -6.28 -5.85
N LEU A 83 19.19 -6.22 -4.82
CA LEU A 83 20.64 -6.31 -4.88
C LEU A 83 21.09 -7.61 -4.21
N GLN A 84 21.79 -8.44 -4.97
CA GLN A 84 22.45 -9.67 -4.51
C GLN A 84 21.53 -10.64 -3.76
N ASN A 85 20.25 -10.69 -4.10
CA ASN A 85 19.23 -11.51 -3.43
C ASN A 85 19.15 -11.27 -1.91
N ARG A 86 19.64 -10.13 -1.40
CA ARG A 86 19.67 -9.83 0.04
C ARG A 86 18.98 -8.53 0.39
N THR A 87 19.08 -7.53 -0.47
CA THR A 87 18.56 -6.19 -0.20
C THR A 87 17.51 -5.83 -1.23
N ASP A 88 16.30 -5.61 -0.76
CA ASP A 88 15.19 -5.08 -1.55
C ASP A 88 15.04 -3.59 -1.26
N ILE A 89 15.05 -2.76 -2.30
CA ILE A 89 14.61 -1.37 -2.27
C ILE A 89 13.35 -1.30 -3.11
N PHE A 90 12.27 -0.75 -2.55
CA PHE A 90 11.00 -0.73 -3.24
C PHE A 90 10.28 0.61 -3.14
N GLY A 91 9.51 0.90 -4.19
CA GLY A 91 8.58 2.01 -4.26
C GLY A 91 7.19 1.50 -4.60
N VAL A 92 6.18 2.11 -4.00
CA VAL A 92 4.77 1.80 -4.20
C VAL A 92 4.06 3.05 -4.66
N ILE A 93 3.22 2.95 -5.69
CA ILE A 93 2.39 4.04 -6.19
C ILE A 93 0.99 3.50 -6.46
N GLY A 94 -0.03 4.22 -6.01
CA GLY A 94 -1.41 3.85 -6.25
C GLY A 94 -2.41 4.86 -5.75
N ALA A 95 -3.59 4.38 -5.37
CA ALA A 95 -4.65 5.19 -4.82
C ALA A 95 -5.11 4.66 -3.47
N ALA A 96 -5.31 5.57 -2.51
CA ALA A 96 -5.81 5.26 -1.17
C ALA A 96 -7.13 5.98 -0.90
N ARG A 97 -8.02 5.29 -0.18
CA ARG A 97 -9.20 5.84 0.48
C ARG A 97 -9.10 5.57 1.97
N LEU A 98 -9.48 6.56 2.77
CA LEU A 98 -9.52 6.48 4.23
C LEU A 98 -10.96 6.64 4.70
N ARG A 99 -11.30 5.91 5.76
CA ARG A 99 -12.54 6.02 6.51
C ARG A 99 -12.20 6.07 7.97
N SER A 100 -12.85 6.95 8.70
CA SER A 100 -12.63 7.05 10.13
C SER A 100 -13.87 7.54 10.83
N ASP A 101 -14.09 7.04 12.03
CA ASP A 101 -15.06 7.62 12.95
C ASP A 101 -14.46 7.73 14.35
N TRP A 102 -14.90 8.77 15.04
CA TRP A 102 -14.51 8.98 16.42
C TRP A 102 -15.60 9.71 17.19
N ARG A 103 -15.68 9.39 18.49
CA ARG A 103 -16.50 10.11 19.44
C ARG A 103 -15.69 11.12 20.22
N PHE A 104 -16.32 12.23 20.56
CA PHE A 104 -15.75 13.27 21.41
C PHE A 104 -16.83 13.87 22.29
N ASP A 105 -16.44 14.27 23.49
CA ASP A 105 -17.32 15.00 24.40
C ASP A 105 -17.39 16.47 23.94
N ASN A 106 -18.61 16.94 23.72
CA ASN A 106 -18.94 18.31 23.41
C ASN A 106 -19.88 18.85 24.50
N LEU A 107 -19.29 19.47 25.51
CA LEU A 107 -20.01 20.13 26.62
C LEU A 107 -20.98 19.19 27.36
N GLY A 108 -20.57 17.94 27.60
CA GLY A 108 -21.35 16.93 28.31
C GLY A 108 -22.26 16.09 27.42
N THR A 109 -22.27 16.36 26.10
CA THR A 109 -22.96 15.53 25.11
C THR A 109 -21.93 14.79 24.27
N MET A 110 -22.07 13.47 24.17
CA MET A 110 -21.22 12.66 23.32
C MET A 110 -21.64 12.82 21.86
N SER A 111 -20.77 13.45 21.06
CA SER A 111 -20.94 13.57 19.61
C SER A 111 -20.05 12.56 18.88
N ARG A 112 -20.48 12.14 17.69
CA ARG A 112 -19.76 11.27 16.77
C ARG A 112 -19.49 12.00 15.45
N ILE A 113 -18.25 11.96 14.98
CA ILE A 113 -17.90 12.34 13.61
C ILE A 113 -17.57 11.08 12.82
N GLU A 114 -18.11 11.00 11.61
CA GLU A 114 -17.76 9.98 10.61
C GLU A 114 -17.27 10.69 9.36
N LEU A 115 -16.20 10.20 8.77
CA LEU A 115 -15.67 10.72 7.52
C LEU A 115 -15.22 9.62 6.56
N GLU A 116 -15.33 9.92 5.28
CA GLU A 116 -14.74 9.15 4.19
C GLU A 116 -14.05 10.09 3.23
N THR A 117 -12.96 9.63 2.63
CA THR A 117 -12.21 10.39 1.64
C THR A 117 -12.38 9.80 0.24
N ASN A 118 -12.20 10.62 -0.78
CA ASN A 118 -12.09 10.13 -2.16
C ASN A 118 -10.76 9.39 -2.36
N TYR A 119 -10.72 8.47 -3.33
CA TYR A 119 -9.46 7.85 -3.76
C TYR A 119 -8.50 8.93 -4.29
N ARG A 120 -7.31 9.01 -3.68
CA ARG A 120 -6.26 9.95 -4.10
C ARG A 120 -4.91 9.26 -4.10
N LEU A 121 -3.95 9.90 -4.75
CA LEU A 121 -2.59 9.40 -4.89
C LEU A 121 -2.01 8.96 -3.53
N TYR A 122 -1.54 7.73 -3.53
CA TYR A 122 -0.80 7.10 -2.45
C TYR A 122 0.58 6.74 -2.96
N TRP A 123 1.58 6.97 -2.13
CA TRP A 123 2.91 6.46 -2.40
C TRP A 123 3.55 5.94 -1.12
N ALA A 124 4.43 4.97 -1.30
CA ALA A 124 5.30 4.48 -0.25
C ALA A 124 6.69 4.19 -0.81
N ALA A 125 7.68 4.22 0.06
CA ALA A 125 9.02 3.78 -0.24
C ALA A 125 9.55 3.02 0.97
N GLY A 126 10.37 2.01 0.72
CA GLY A 126 10.91 1.18 1.78
C GLY A 126 12.09 0.35 1.34
N ALA A 127 12.69 -0.30 2.32
CA ALA A 127 13.76 -1.25 2.09
C ALA A 127 13.61 -2.43 3.04
N LYS A 128 14.13 -3.58 2.61
CA LYS A 128 14.18 -4.81 3.40
C LYS A 128 15.52 -5.49 3.16
N ILE A 129 16.13 -6.00 4.21
CA ILE A 129 17.40 -6.70 4.19
C ILE A 129 17.22 -8.08 4.82
N ILE A 130 17.70 -9.11 4.15
CA ILE A 130 17.78 -10.47 4.69
C ILE A 130 19.05 -10.57 5.55
N LEU A 131 18.85 -10.70 6.86
CA LEU A 131 19.92 -10.81 7.85
C LEU A 131 20.50 -12.23 7.89
N TYR A 132 19.63 -13.22 7.79
CA TYR A 132 20.00 -14.63 7.87
C TYR A 132 19.12 -15.47 6.96
N GLN A 133 19.71 -16.50 6.35
CA GLN A 133 19.01 -17.45 5.50
C GLN A 133 19.55 -18.85 5.75
N TRP A 134 18.64 -19.79 5.97
CA TRP A 134 18.92 -21.21 6.11
C TRP A 134 17.95 -22.02 5.25
N GLY A 135 18.46 -22.53 4.12
CA GLY A 135 17.63 -23.14 3.08
C GLY A 135 16.55 -22.17 2.63
N ASN A 136 15.28 -22.56 2.83
CA ASN A 136 14.10 -21.77 2.46
C ASN A 136 13.60 -20.85 3.58
N THR A 137 14.28 -20.82 4.73
CA THR A 137 13.92 -19.95 5.85
C THR A 137 14.79 -18.71 5.81
N ALA A 138 14.18 -17.52 5.83
CA ALA A 138 14.89 -16.25 5.88
C ALA A 138 14.39 -15.39 7.04
N LEU A 139 15.32 -14.77 7.76
CA LEU A 139 15.05 -13.71 8.72
C LEU A 139 15.41 -12.36 8.08
N SER A 140 14.43 -11.47 8.00
CA SER A 140 14.61 -10.15 7.39
C SER A 140 14.13 -9.04 8.31
N ILE A 141 14.75 -7.88 8.18
CA ILE A 141 14.27 -6.62 8.74
C ILE A 141 13.94 -5.67 7.60
N GLY A 142 12.90 -4.86 7.76
CA GLY A 142 12.54 -3.86 6.78
C GLY A 142 11.76 -2.71 7.39
N GLY A 143 11.72 -1.61 6.65
CA GLY A 143 10.94 -0.42 6.99
C GLY A 143 10.26 0.13 5.76
N ARG A 144 9.10 0.75 5.95
CA ARG A 144 8.29 1.34 4.88
C ARG A 144 7.71 2.65 5.38
N TYR A 145 8.01 3.72 4.67
CA TYR A 145 7.32 5.00 4.86
C TYR A 145 6.22 5.14 3.82
N SER A 146 5.03 5.55 4.24
CA SER A 146 3.95 5.84 3.30
C SER A 146 3.21 7.13 3.60
N LYS A 147 2.61 7.71 2.54
CA LYS A 147 1.91 8.98 2.64
C LYS A 147 0.80 9.09 1.61
N THR A 148 -0.29 9.71 2.02
CA THR A 148 -1.36 10.14 1.13
C THR A 148 -2.00 11.44 1.64
N LYS A 149 -2.60 12.20 0.71
CA LYS A 149 -3.30 13.45 1.02
C LYS A 149 -4.71 13.46 0.40
N PRO A 150 -5.61 12.60 0.87
CA PRO A 150 -6.91 12.49 0.24
C PRO A 150 -7.84 13.66 0.59
N THR A 151 -8.74 13.98 -0.33
CA THR A 151 -9.80 14.99 -0.11
C THR A 151 -11.03 14.31 0.48
N LEU A 152 -11.71 14.99 1.40
CA LEU A 152 -12.97 14.50 1.95
C LEU A 152 -13.99 14.20 0.82
N SER A 153 -14.73 13.11 0.99
CA SER A 153 -15.86 12.72 0.16
C SER A 153 -17.15 13.05 0.90
N PHE A 154 -17.25 12.60 2.15
CA PHE A 154 -18.30 13.04 3.07
C PHE A 154 -17.77 13.23 4.49
N ILE A 155 -18.47 14.06 5.26
CA ILE A 155 -18.35 14.14 6.71
C ILE A 155 -19.75 14.28 7.31
N THR A 156 -20.05 13.51 8.35
CA THR A 156 -21.28 13.62 9.12
C THR A 156 -20.96 13.81 10.59
N GLN A 157 -21.70 14.68 11.25
CA GLN A 157 -21.69 14.82 12.70
C GLN A 157 -23.04 14.35 13.22
N ASP A 158 -23.05 13.33 14.09
CA ASP A 158 -24.26 12.74 14.66
C ASP A 158 -25.30 12.35 13.59
N GLY A 159 -24.82 11.86 12.44
CA GLY A 159 -25.65 11.49 11.28
C GLY A 159 -26.07 12.65 10.38
N VAL A 160 -25.77 13.90 10.74
CA VAL A 160 -26.11 15.08 9.94
C VAL A 160 -24.92 15.45 9.02
N PRO A 161 -25.12 15.51 7.69
CA PRO A 161 -24.07 15.93 6.75
C PRO A 161 -23.57 17.34 7.06
N GLN A 162 -22.25 17.51 7.06
CA GLN A 162 -21.62 18.82 7.22
C GLN A 162 -21.15 19.34 5.86
N SER A 163 -21.14 20.68 5.70
CA SER A 163 -20.61 21.29 4.49
C SER A 163 -19.11 21.00 4.38
N ILE A 164 -18.71 20.51 3.21
CA ILE A 164 -17.34 20.06 2.95
C ILE A 164 -16.74 21.05 1.98
N GLU A 165 -15.94 21.98 2.48
CA GLU A 165 -15.00 22.67 1.61
C GLU A 165 -13.96 21.65 1.10
N SER A 166 -13.10 22.02 0.15
CA SER A 166 -12.06 21.12 -0.43
C SER A 166 -10.94 20.77 0.56
N THR A 167 -11.30 20.41 1.78
CA THR A 167 -10.47 20.03 2.91
C THR A 167 -9.72 18.74 2.59
N LYS A 168 -8.40 18.81 2.77
CA LYS A 168 -7.46 17.71 2.56
C LYS A 168 -7.05 17.13 3.90
N ILE A 169 -7.13 15.82 4.03
CA ILE A 169 -6.56 15.09 5.15
C ILE A 169 -5.16 14.65 4.77
N SER A 170 -4.20 14.72 5.70
CA SER A 170 -2.85 14.19 5.50
C SER A 170 -2.66 12.94 6.35
N TYR A 171 -2.49 11.79 5.72
CA TYR A 171 -2.14 10.53 6.38
C TYR A 171 -0.68 10.16 6.10
N ARG A 172 0.00 9.65 7.12
CA ARG A 172 1.39 9.16 7.05
C ARG A 172 1.52 7.94 7.95
N ASP A 173 2.36 7.01 7.55
CA ASP A 173 2.64 5.75 8.24
C ASP A 173 4.13 5.42 8.09
N TRP A 174 4.75 4.82 9.12
CA TRP A 174 6.19 4.50 9.16
C TRP A 174 6.51 3.27 10.01
#